data_AF-A0A849Q166-F1
#
_entry.id   AF-A0A849Q166-F1
#
_cell.length_a   1.000
_cell.length_b   1.000
_cell.length_c   1.000
_cell.angle_alpha   90.00
_cell.angle_beta   90.00
_cell.angle_gamma   90.00
#
_symmetry.space_group_name_H-M   'P 1'
#
loop_
_entity.id
_entity.type
_entity.pdbx_description
1 polymer ?
#
loop_
_entity_poly.entity_id
_entity_poly.type
_entity_poly.pdbx_seq_one_letter_code
_entity_poly.pdbx_strand_id
1 'polypeptide(L)'
;GGVLIVGAVGIVWSSVYYRRRRQLKKMQRIIRRAADRLVAGNVYSATIFRAYREMAHTLRAYGQLRRDSETFREFEDAVRGALPIDADSLDDFLTVLEEARYSEHEIGENEKDRAIEALRGVQSSIEKILLTDDQIARISRGEADGMVEPEIIVSDDSGRSAPPKQGGGGAAAKPPEGPKE
;
A
#
# COMPACT_ATOMS: atom_id res chain seq x y z
N GLY A 1 -35.10 25.16 -6.25
CA GLY A 1 -34.55 24.71 -4.95
C GLY A 1 -33.59 23.54 -5.12
N GLY A 2 -34.10 22.33 -5.38
CA GLY A 2 -33.31 21.08 -5.34
C GLY A 2 -32.09 21.00 -6.27
N VAL A 3 -32.17 21.52 -7.49
CA VAL A 3 -31.04 21.50 -8.46
C VAL A 3 -29.81 22.28 -7.96
N LEU A 4 -30.02 23.39 -7.24
CA LEU A 4 -28.92 24.19 -6.68
C LEU A 4 -28.24 23.50 -5.49
N ILE A 5 -29.00 22.75 -4.69
CA ILE A 5 -28.47 21.99 -3.54
C ILE A 5 -27.60 20.82 -4.03
N VAL A 6 -28.06 20.08 -5.05
CA VAL A 6 -27.29 18.97 -5.65
C VAL A 6 -25.99 19.48 -6.28
N GLY A 7 -26.04 20.62 -6.98
CA GLY A 7 -24.84 21.24 -7.55
C GLY A 7 -23.80 21.64 -6.49
N ALA A 8 -24.24 22.26 -5.39
CA ALA A 8 -23.34 22.67 -4.31
C ALA A 8 -22.67 21.47 -3.61
N VAL A 9 -23.41 20.39 -3.36
CA VAL A 9 -22.86 19.16 -2.77
C VAL A 9 -21.79 18.55 -3.67
N GLY A 10 -22.04 18.48 -4.99
CA GLY A 10 -21.06 17.96 -5.96
C GLY A 10 -19.74 18.76 -5.97
N ILE A 11 -19.83 20.10 -5.89
CA ILE A 11 -18.65 20.98 -5.84
C ILE A 11 -17.84 20.74 -4.56
N VAL A 12 -18.50 20.67 -3.40
CA VAL A 12 -17.83 20.41 -2.11
C VAL A 12 -17.13 19.05 -2.14
N TRP A 13 -17.83 18.01 -2.60
CA TRP A 13 -17.28 16.66 -2.67
C TRP A 13 -16.07 16.58 -3.60
N SER A 14 -16.17 17.20 -4.77
CA SER A 14 -15.08 17.31 -5.73
C SER A 14 -13.87 18.05 -5.14
N SER A 15 -14.10 19.18 -4.46
CA SER A 15 -13.06 19.95 -3.79
C SER A 15 -12.32 19.14 -2.72
N VAL A 16 -13.05 18.43 -1.87
CA VAL A 16 -12.49 17.55 -0.83
C VAL A 16 -11.67 16.42 -1.46
N TYR A 17 -12.20 15.76 -2.49
CA TYR A 17 -11.52 14.70 -3.23
C TYR A 17 -10.17 15.19 -3.79
N TYR A 18 -10.18 16.30 -4.55
CA TYR A 18 -8.94 16.84 -5.12
C TYR A 18 -7.96 17.33 -4.06
N ARG A 19 -8.45 17.87 -2.93
CA ARG A 19 -7.60 18.31 -1.82
C ARG A 19 -6.87 17.11 -1.20
N ARG A 20 -7.58 16.03 -0.88
CA ARG A 20 -7.01 14.81 -0.30
C ARG A 20 -6.02 14.14 -1.26
N ARG A 21 -6.35 14.09 -2.55
CA ARG A 21 -5.46 13.52 -3.57
C ARG A 21 -4.16 14.30 -3.75
N ARG A 22 -4.22 15.63 -3.71
CA ARG A 22 -3.02 16.49 -3.73
C ARG A 22 -2.15 16.26 -2.49
N GLN A 23 -2.77 16.02 -1.34
CA GLN A 23 -2.04 15.70 -0.12
C GLN A 23 -1.27 14.39 -0.25
N LEU A 24 -1.95 13.32 -0.68
CA LEU A 24 -1.33 12.00 -0.85
C LEU A 24 -0.14 12.04 -1.82
N LYS A 25 -0.28 12.75 -2.95
CA LYS A 25 0.83 12.96 -3.90
C LYS A 25 2.02 13.68 -3.27
N LYS A 26 1.80 14.60 -2.33
CA LYS A 26 2.89 15.28 -1.61
C LYS A 26 3.56 14.34 -0.61
N MET A 27 2.79 13.59 0.19
CA MET A 27 3.32 12.61 1.14
C MET A 27 4.16 11.54 0.43
N GLN A 28 3.62 10.93 -0.63
CA GLN A 28 4.30 9.93 -1.43
C GLN A 28 5.63 10.45 -1.98
N ARG A 29 5.67 11.71 -2.44
CA ARG A 29 6.90 12.33 -2.93
C ARG A 29 7.95 12.52 -1.84
N ILE A 30 7.55 12.92 -0.63
CA ILE A 30 8.47 13.09 0.50
C ILE A 30 9.09 11.75 0.87
N ILE A 31 8.25 10.72 1.01
CA ILE A 31 8.65 9.35 1.38
C ILE A 31 9.58 8.75 0.32
N ARG A 32 9.20 8.84 -0.96
CA ARG A 32 10.05 8.39 -2.08
C ARG A 32 11.43 9.05 -2.05
N ARG A 33 11.48 10.37 -1.88
CA ARG A 33 12.76 11.11 -1.80
C ARG A 33 13.61 10.72 -0.59
N ALA A 34 12.98 10.29 0.51
CA ALA A 34 13.73 9.78 1.66
C ALA A 34 14.39 8.45 1.29
N ALA A 35 13.63 7.51 0.71
CA ALA A 35 14.16 6.22 0.27
C ALA A 35 15.29 6.40 -0.77
N ASP A 36 15.09 7.24 -1.79
CA ASP A 36 16.09 7.52 -2.82
C ASP A 36 17.40 8.09 -2.22
N ARG A 37 17.28 8.95 -1.21
CA ARG A 37 18.45 9.52 -0.52
C ARG A 37 19.20 8.48 0.30
N LEU A 38 18.50 7.60 1.02
CA LEU A 38 19.16 6.51 1.74
C LEU A 38 19.89 5.58 0.77
N VAL A 39 19.25 5.17 -0.33
CA VAL A 39 19.87 4.35 -1.38
C VAL A 39 21.13 5.02 -1.94
N ALA A 40 21.09 6.35 -2.15
CA ALA A 40 22.24 7.13 -2.60
C ALA A 40 23.34 7.33 -1.53
N GLY A 41 23.22 6.74 -0.34
CA GLY A 41 24.23 6.81 0.71
C GLY A 41 24.19 8.08 1.57
N ASN A 42 23.07 8.83 1.57
CA ASN A 42 22.94 9.98 2.46
C ASN A 42 22.84 9.53 3.92
N VAL A 43 23.24 10.41 4.84
CA VAL A 43 23.18 10.19 6.29
C VAL A 43 21.76 9.82 6.71
N TYR A 44 21.64 8.68 7.40
CA TYR A 44 20.37 8.09 7.80
C TYR A 44 19.49 9.05 8.60
N SER A 45 19.97 9.48 9.77
CA SER A 45 19.22 10.31 10.72
C SER A 45 18.79 11.64 10.08
N ALA A 46 19.70 12.30 9.38
CA ALA A 46 19.42 13.54 8.66
C ALA A 46 18.35 13.36 7.56
N THR A 47 18.39 12.25 6.83
CA THR A 47 17.43 11.94 5.77
C THR A 47 16.03 11.68 6.33
N ILE A 48 15.93 10.85 7.37
CA ILE A 48 14.65 10.52 8.00
C ILE A 48 14.06 11.73 8.74
N PHE A 49 14.87 12.47 9.51
CA PHE A 49 14.41 13.66 10.21
C PHE A 49 13.93 14.75 9.24
N ARG A 50 14.58 14.89 8.09
CA ARG A 50 14.11 15.77 7.03
C ARG A 50 12.75 15.34 6.47
N ALA A 51 12.57 14.04 6.20
CA ALA A 51 11.29 13.51 5.73
C ALA A 51 10.17 13.77 6.75
N TYR A 52 10.43 13.47 8.04
CA TYR A 52 9.55 13.79 9.16
C TYR A 52 9.10 15.27 9.15
N ARG A 53 10.05 16.22 9.08
CA ARG A 53 9.73 17.65 9.06
C ARG A 53 8.92 18.07 7.84
N GLU A 54 9.24 17.54 6.65
CA GLU A 54 8.50 17.82 5.42
C GLU A 54 7.05 17.28 5.51
N MET A 55 6.85 16.11 6.14
CA MET A 55 5.51 15.55 6.38
C MET A 55 4.74 16.34 7.44
N ALA A 56 5.34 16.66 8.58
CA ALA A 56 4.71 17.46 9.63
C ALA A 56 4.25 18.83 9.09
N HIS A 57 5.10 19.48 8.28
CA HIS A 57 4.75 20.71 7.57
C HIS A 57 3.56 20.48 6.60
N THR A 58 3.54 19.36 5.89
CA THR A 58 2.42 19.00 5.01
C THR A 58 1.14 18.81 5.83
N LEU A 59 1.15 18.02 6.91
CA LEU A 59 -0.01 17.81 7.78
C LEU A 59 -0.58 19.13 8.32
N ARG A 60 0.29 20.03 8.79
CA ARG A 60 -0.09 21.39 9.21
C ARG A 60 -0.78 22.18 8.09
N ALA A 61 -0.24 22.15 6.88
CA ALA A 61 -0.83 22.84 5.73
C ALA A 61 -2.21 22.30 5.34
N TYR A 62 -2.51 21.04 5.69
CA TYR A 62 -3.83 20.43 5.50
C TYR A 62 -4.74 20.53 6.74
N GLY A 63 -4.25 21.11 7.85
CA GLY A 63 -5.00 21.34 9.07
C GLY A 63 -5.10 20.12 10.01
N GLN A 64 -4.23 19.12 9.83
CA GLN A 64 -4.25 17.88 10.60
C GLN A 64 -3.28 17.85 11.78
N LEU A 65 -2.41 18.85 11.89
CA LEU A 65 -1.43 18.95 12.98
C LEU A 65 -1.39 20.38 13.51
N ARG A 66 -1.28 20.54 14.84
CA ARG A 66 -1.27 21.84 15.51
C ARG A 66 0.12 22.47 15.42
N ARG A 67 0.20 23.80 15.32
CA ARG A 67 1.48 24.52 15.14
C ARG A 67 2.35 24.57 16.40
N ASP A 68 1.73 24.58 17.58
CA ASP A 68 2.39 24.99 18.83
C ASP A 68 2.66 23.82 19.80
N SER A 69 2.27 22.58 19.46
CA SER A 69 2.35 21.42 20.35
C SER A 69 2.68 20.10 19.64
N GLU A 70 3.61 20.09 18.68
CA GLU A 70 3.97 18.86 17.93
C GLU A 70 4.68 17.83 18.84
N THR A 71 3.92 16.94 19.48
CA THR A 71 4.47 15.68 20.01
C THR A 71 4.50 14.62 18.91
N PHE A 72 5.37 13.61 19.05
CA PHE A 72 5.43 12.51 18.07
C PHE A 72 4.10 11.76 17.96
N ARG A 73 3.39 11.61 19.09
CA ARG A 73 2.07 10.96 19.13
C ARG A 73 1.02 11.72 18.33
N GLU A 74 0.97 13.05 18.46
CA GLU A 74 0.06 13.88 17.64
C GLU A 74 0.39 13.77 16.15
N PHE A 75 1.67 13.70 15.80
CA PHE A 75 2.11 13.46 14.44
C PHE A 75 1.66 12.09 13.94
N GLU A 76 1.88 11.03 14.72
CA GLU A 76 1.45 9.67 14.40
C GLU A 76 -0.06 9.61 14.12
N ASP A 77 -0.89 10.13 15.02
CA ASP A 77 -2.35 10.16 14.86
C ASP A 77 -2.74 10.90 13.57
N ALA A 78 -2.07 12.02 13.28
CA ALA A 78 -2.30 12.80 12.07
C ALA A 78 -1.87 12.04 10.79
N VAL A 79 -0.76 11.29 10.82
CA VAL A 79 -0.31 10.45 9.71
C VAL A 79 -1.30 9.31 9.48
N ARG A 80 -1.76 8.61 10.54
CA ARG A 80 -2.78 7.55 10.45
C ARG A 80 -4.07 8.05 9.83
N GLY A 81 -4.50 9.27 10.15
CA GLY A 81 -5.66 9.89 9.50
C GLY A 81 -5.42 10.34 8.05
N ALA A 82 -4.18 10.68 7.70
CA ALA A 82 -3.81 11.22 6.39
C ALA A 82 -3.50 10.14 5.35
N LEU A 83 -2.95 9.00 5.75
CA LEU A 83 -2.50 7.94 4.86
C LEU A 83 -3.47 6.74 4.92
N PRO A 84 -4.25 6.48 3.85
CA PRO A 84 -5.19 5.37 3.81
C PRO A 84 -4.49 4.05 3.41
N ILE A 85 -3.45 3.66 4.15
CA ILE A 85 -2.67 2.44 3.91
C ILE A 85 -2.90 1.39 5.01
N ASP A 86 -2.37 0.19 4.82
CA ASP A 86 -2.42 -0.87 5.83
C ASP A 86 -1.68 -0.49 7.11
N ALA A 87 -2.18 -0.98 8.25
CA ALA A 87 -1.69 -0.60 9.57
C ALA A 87 -0.24 -1.07 9.78
N ASP A 88 0.09 -2.29 9.36
CA ASP A 88 1.40 -2.89 9.56
C ASP A 88 2.50 -2.10 8.82
N SER A 89 2.30 -1.77 7.54
CA SER A 89 3.26 -0.92 6.79
C SER A 89 3.41 0.46 7.42
N LEU A 90 2.35 0.99 8.03
CA LEU A 90 2.39 2.28 8.69
C LEU A 90 3.14 2.20 10.03
N ASP A 91 2.98 1.11 10.77
CA ASP A 91 3.67 0.85 12.03
C ASP A 91 5.18 0.73 11.79
N ASP A 92 5.60 -0.07 10.82
CA ASP A 92 7.01 -0.22 10.43
C ASP A 92 7.65 1.14 10.08
N PHE A 93 6.92 1.95 9.32
CA PHE A 93 7.35 3.29 8.95
C PHE A 93 7.46 4.23 10.15
N LEU A 94 6.49 4.22 11.06
CA LEU A 94 6.49 5.08 12.25
C LEU A 94 7.61 4.66 13.22
N THR A 95 7.89 3.37 13.37
CA THR A 95 9.05 2.88 14.12
C THR A 95 10.35 3.45 13.57
N VAL A 96 10.55 3.43 12.25
CA VAL A 96 11.74 4.02 11.60
C VAL A 96 11.86 5.53 11.89
N LEU A 97 10.74 6.27 11.86
CA LEU A 97 10.74 7.70 12.18
C LEU A 97 11.08 7.97 13.65
N GLU A 98 10.55 7.16 14.55
CA GLU A 98 10.78 7.27 15.99
C GLU A 98 12.24 6.95 16.34
N GLU A 99 12.76 5.82 15.84
CA GLU A 99 14.15 5.41 16.01
C GLU A 99 15.11 6.50 15.54
N ALA A 100 14.89 7.05 14.34
CA ALA A 100 15.76 8.08 13.78
C ALA A 100 15.75 9.40 14.57
N ARG A 101 14.70 9.67 15.35
CA ARG A 101 14.59 10.86 16.19
C ARG A 101 15.40 10.74 17.48
N TYR A 102 15.46 9.53 18.05
CA TYR A 102 16.17 9.26 19.31
C TYR A 102 17.55 8.63 19.12
N SER A 103 17.91 8.22 17.90
CA SER A 103 19.23 7.64 17.65
C SER A 103 20.32 8.71 17.75
N GLU A 104 21.09 8.64 18.83
CA GLU A 104 22.31 9.43 19.06
C GLU A 104 23.54 8.84 18.32
N HIS A 105 23.43 7.68 17.67
CA HIS A 105 24.55 6.94 17.09
C HIS A 105 24.40 6.69 15.57
N GLU A 106 25.55 6.47 14.91
CA GLU A 106 25.58 5.97 13.54
C GLU A 106 24.86 4.63 13.46
N ILE A 107 23.84 4.60 12.62
CA ILE A 107 22.98 3.45 12.34
C ILE A 107 23.74 2.48 11.42
N GLY A 108 23.63 1.17 11.66
CA GLY A 108 24.25 0.13 10.84
C GLY A 108 23.56 -0.06 9.48
N GLU A 109 24.21 -0.84 8.59
CA GLU A 109 23.67 -1.11 7.24
C GLU A 109 22.31 -1.84 7.29
N ASN A 110 22.12 -2.75 8.25
CA ASN A 110 20.89 -3.52 8.41
C ASN A 110 19.68 -2.63 8.71
N GLU A 111 19.85 -1.64 9.60
CA GLU A 111 18.79 -0.70 9.95
C GLU A 111 18.46 0.25 8.80
N LYS A 112 19.47 0.62 8.00
CA LYS A 112 19.29 1.43 6.79
C LYS A 112 18.46 0.67 5.75
N ASP A 113 18.75 -0.61 5.53
CA ASP A 113 18.00 -1.44 4.59
C ASP A 113 16.54 -1.61 5.03
N ARG A 114 16.32 -1.89 6.33
CA ARG A 114 14.97 -1.93 6.93
C ARG A 114 14.21 -0.62 6.73
N ALA A 115 14.87 0.52 6.90
CA ALA A 115 14.23 1.81 6.69
C ALA A 115 13.89 2.07 5.22
N ILE A 116 14.76 1.66 4.29
CA ILE A 116 14.46 1.72 2.86
C ILE A 116 13.23 0.86 2.56
N GLU A 117 13.17 -0.36 3.10
CA GLU A 117 12.03 -1.26 2.93
C GLU A 117 10.73 -0.64 3.44
N ALA A 118 10.70 -0.14 4.68
CA ALA A 118 9.52 0.51 5.26
C ALA A 118 9.07 1.73 4.43
N LEU A 119 10.01 2.59 4.01
CA LEU A 119 9.70 3.74 3.16
C LEU A 119 9.14 3.32 1.80
N ARG A 120 9.68 2.28 1.18
CA ARG A 120 9.21 1.76 -0.11
C ARG A 120 7.85 1.07 0.02
N GLY A 121 7.59 0.37 1.12
CA GLY A 121 6.29 -0.21 1.44
C GLY A 121 5.20 0.86 1.44
N VAL A 122 5.35 1.90 2.27
CA VAL A 122 4.40 3.02 2.34
C VAL A 122 4.29 3.76 1.01
N GLN A 123 5.42 4.01 0.31
CA GLN A 123 5.40 4.63 -1.01
C GLN A 123 4.53 3.84 -2.00
N SER A 124 4.74 2.53 -2.06
CA SER A 124 4.02 1.61 -2.96
C SER A 124 2.54 1.56 -2.63
N SER A 125 2.17 1.50 -1.34
CA SER A 125 0.78 1.51 -0.90
C SER A 125 0.08 2.82 -1.31
N ILE A 126 0.70 3.98 -1.12
CA ILE A 126 0.11 5.26 -1.56
C ILE A 126 0.02 5.32 -3.10
N GLU A 127 1.02 4.81 -3.82
CA GLU A 127 1.03 4.80 -5.28
C GLU A 127 -0.11 3.96 -5.87
N LYS A 128 -0.36 2.76 -5.33
CA LYS A 128 -1.51 1.92 -5.70
C LYS A 128 -2.83 2.67 -5.56
N ILE A 129 -3.03 3.36 -4.43
CA ILE A 129 -4.24 4.14 -4.17
C ILE A 129 -4.40 5.27 -5.20
N LEU A 130 -3.32 5.99 -5.49
CA LEU A 130 -3.33 7.08 -6.47
C LEU A 130 -3.62 6.61 -7.90
N LEU A 131 -3.15 5.41 -8.26
CA LEU A 131 -3.39 4.77 -9.55
C LEU A 131 -4.85 4.31 -9.68
N THR A 132 -5.38 3.62 -8.67
CA THR A 132 -6.80 3.23 -8.63
C THR A 132 -7.70 4.45 -8.74
N ASP A 133 -7.39 5.53 -8.02
CA ASP A 133 -8.12 6.80 -8.13
C ASP A 133 -8.11 7.38 -9.55
N ASP A 134 -6.98 7.28 -10.27
CA ASP A 134 -6.89 7.73 -11.66
C ASP A 134 -7.72 6.87 -12.61
N GLN A 135 -7.72 5.54 -12.42
CA GLN A 135 -8.53 4.63 -13.22
C GLN A 135 -10.03 4.92 -13.04
N ILE A 136 -10.49 5.07 -11.79
CA ILE A 136 -11.89 5.41 -11.48
C ILE A 136 -12.29 6.75 -12.09
N ALA A 137 -11.41 7.76 -12.02
CA ALA A 137 -11.68 9.08 -12.59
C ALA A 137 -11.80 9.05 -14.12
N ARG A 138 -11.01 8.22 -14.81
CA ARG A 138 -11.10 8.02 -16.28
C ARG A 138 -12.39 7.32 -16.67
N ILE A 139 -12.76 6.25 -15.97
CA ILE A 139 -14.03 5.51 -16.19
C ILE A 139 -15.21 6.47 -16.03
N SER A 140 -15.21 7.28 -14.98
CA SER A 140 -16.29 8.24 -14.69
C SER A 140 -16.41 9.36 -15.75
N ARG A 141 -15.35 9.62 -16.53
CA ARG A 141 -15.35 10.60 -17.62
C ARG A 141 -15.73 9.99 -18.98
N GLY A 142 -15.99 8.69 -19.05
CA GLY A 142 -16.28 8.00 -20.30
C GLY A 142 -15.06 7.81 -21.21
N GLU A 143 -13.84 7.99 -20.69
CA GLU A 143 -12.58 7.77 -21.41
C GLU A 143 -12.17 6.27 -21.37
N ALA A 144 -13.13 5.36 -21.58
CA ALA A 144 -12.93 3.91 -21.57
C ALA A 144 -12.62 3.35 -22.98
N ASP A 145 -11.88 4.10 -23.79
CA ASP A 145 -11.35 3.56 -25.05
C ASP A 145 -10.07 2.79 -24.73
N GLY A 146 -10.19 1.45 -24.57
CA GLY A 146 -9.04 0.54 -24.60
C GLY A 146 -8.75 -0.33 -23.37
N MET A 147 -9.71 -0.61 -22.48
CA MET A 147 -9.50 -1.67 -21.48
C MET A 147 -9.92 -3.02 -22.08
N VAL A 148 -8.93 -3.89 -22.34
CA VAL A 148 -9.15 -5.31 -22.68
C VAL A 148 -9.86 -5.95 -21.49
N GLU A 149 -11.09 -6.44 -21.69
CA GLU A 149 -11.78 -7.24 -20.67
C GLU A 149 -10.94 -8.48 -20.35
N PRO A 150 -10.77 -8.85 -19.06
CA PRO A 150 -10.21 -10.13 -18.72
C PRO A 150 -11.18 -11.21 -19.23
N GLU A 151 -10.76 -11.96 -20.25
CA GLU A 151 -11.47 -13.14 -20.74
C GLU A 151 -11.67 -14.10 -19.55
N ILE A 152 -12.90 -14.19 -19.05
CA ILE A 152 -13.27 -15.17 -18.04
C ILE A 152 -13.30 -16.51 -18.74
N ILE A 153 -12.22 -17.29 -18.63
CA ILE A 153 -12.18 -18.68 -19.07
C ILE A 153 -13.11 -19.48 -18.16
N VAL A 154 -14.33 -19.75 -18.63
CA VAL A 154 -15.22 -20.73 -18.03
C VAL A 154 -14.81 -22.10 -18.58
N SER A 155 -14.19 -22.93 -17.74
CA SER A 155 -14.02 -24.35 -18.06
C SER A 155 -15.39 -25.04 -18.04
N ASP A 156 -15.89 -25.39 -19.22
CA ASP A 156 -17.04 -26.27 -19.41
C ASP A 156 -16.62 -27.72 -19.11
N ASP A 157 -17.09 -28.28 -17.99
CA ASP A 157 -17.03 -29.72 -17.71
C ASP A 157 -18.35 -30.36 -18.17
N SER A 158 -18.40 -30.70 -19.46
CA SER A 158 -19.46 -31.54 -20.03
C SER A 158 -18.86 -32.71 -20.80
N GLY A 159 -18.57 -33.81 -20.08
CA GLY A 159 -17.96 -35.01 -20.65
C GLY A 159 -18.37 -36.31 -19.98
N ARG A 160 -19.66 -36.65 -20.03
CA ARG A 160 -20.20 -37.97 -19.62
C ARG A 160 -19.54 -39.10 -20.41
N SER A 161 -18.98 -40.10 -19.73
CA SER A 161 -18.72 -41.44 -20.29
C SER A 161 -18.50 -42.50 -19.21
N ALA A 162 -19.41 -43.47 -19.14
CA ALA A 162 -19.18 -44.81 -18.59
C ALA A 162 -20.03 -45.80 -19.40
N PRO A 163 -19.71 -47.10 -19.46
CA PRO A 163 -18.41 -47.77 -19.41
C PRO A 163 -18.28 -48.81 -20.58
N PRO A 164 -17.24 -49.67 -20.60
CA PRO A 164 -17.54 -51.06 -20.90
C PRO A 164 -16.94 -52.05 -19.90
N LYS A 165 -17.62 -53.19 -19.82
CA LYS A 165 -17.37 -54.34 -18.95
C LYS A 165 -16.07 -55.07 -19.32
N GLN A 166 -15.33 -55.51 -18.32
CA GLN A 166 -14.46 -56.69 -18.42
C GLN A 166 -14.69 -57.58 -17.20
N GLY A 167 -15.10 -58.81 -17.46
CA GLY A 167 -15.05 -59.91 -16.50
C GLY A 167 -13.84 -60.79 -16.79
N GLY A 168 -13.38 -61.50 -15.76
CA GLY A 168 -12.58 -62.72 -15.93
C GLY A 168 -11.26 -62.77 -15.16
N GLY A 169 -11.31 -63.32 -13.95
CA GLY A 169 -10.44 -64.43 -13.54
C GLY A 169 -9.00 -64.15 -13.08
N GLY A 170 -8.73 -64.48 -11.81
CA GLY A 170 -7.66 -65.44 -11.49
C GLY A 170 -6.45 -64.98 -10.66
N ALA A 171 -6.34 -65.60 -9.47
CA ALA A 171 -5.11 -66.04 -8.78
C ALA A 171 -4.26 -65.05 -7.93
N ALA A 172 -4.50 -65.15 -6.61
CA ALA A 172 -3.54 -65.46 -5.54
C ALA A 172 -2.08 -64.96 -5.59
N ALA A 173 -1.66 -64.22 -4.55
CA ALA A 173 -0.75 -64.68 -3.48
C ALA A 173 -0.35 -63.52 -2.54
N LYS A 174 -0.27 -63.81 -1.23
CA LYS A 174 0.23 -62.93 -0.15
C LYS A 174 1.68 -63.37 0.24
N PRO A 175 2.37 -62.69 1.18
CA PRO A 175 3.72 -62.10 1.09
C PRO A 175 4.83 -62.99 1.72
N PRO A 176 6.07 -62.48 1.99
CA PRO A 176 6.34 -61.95 3.33
C PRO A 176 7.40 -60.82 3.44
N GLU A 177 7.46 -60.30 4.67
CA GLU A 177 8.28 -59.24 5.27
C GLU A 177 9.81 -59.50 5.30
N GLY A 178 10.60 -58.42 5.44
CA GLY A 178 12.03 -58.43 5.78
C GLY A 178 12.57 -57.01 6.00
N PRO A 179 13.56 -56.78 6.89
CA PRO A 179 13.45 -55.78 7.94
C PRO A 179 14.03 -54.39 7.60
N LYS A 180 13.58 -53.43 8.42
CA LYS A 180 14.09 -52.05 8.53
C LYS A 180 15.43 -52.06 9.26
N GLU A 181 16.39 -51.31 8.74
CA GLU A 181 17.53 -50.79 9.52
C GLU A 181 17.12 -49.57 10.34
#